data_AF-A0A7V4ZZT9-F1
#
_entry.id   AF-A0A7V4ZZT9-F1
#
_cell.length_a   1.000
_cell.length_b   1.000
_cell.length_c   1.000
_cell.angle_alpha   90.00
_cell.angle_beta   90.00
_cell.angle_gamma   90.00
#
_symmetry.space_group_name_H-M   'P 1'
#
loop_
_entity.id
_entity.type
_entity.pdbx_description
1 polymer ?
#
loop_
_entity_poly.entity_id
_entity_poly.type
_entity_poly.pdbx_seq_one_letter_code
_entity_poly.pdbx_strand_id
1 'polypeptide(L)' 'MLKKIDIRKLKNYAALDKRFLGLQFDPKNEYSVPYMWGTFGILYNTKKVTDPVDTPLPTVRSSNCYPPKCRKTRL' A
#
# COMPACT_ATOMS: atom_id res chain seq x y z
N MET A 1 26.22 -0.85 -3.51
CA MET A 1 26.40 -2.00 -2.60
C MET A 1 26.31 -1.51 -1.16
N LEU A 2 25.60 -2.20 -0.27
CA LEU A 2 25.35 -1.79 1.13
C LEU A 2 26.40 -2.40 2.08
N LYS A 3 26.62 -1.76 3.23
CA LYS A 3 27.48 -2.27 4.32
C LYS A 3 26.61 -2.68 5.51
N LYS A 4 27.10 -3.67 6.27
CA LYS A 4 26.46 -4.07 7.54
C LYS A 4 26.48 -2.92 8.54
N ILE A 5 25.40 -2.78 9.28
CA ILE A 5 25.21 -1.77 10.31
C ILE A 5 25.48 -2.40 11.69
N ASP A 6 26.22 -1.69 12.54
CA ASP A 6 26.40 -2.08 13.94
C ASP A 6 25.25 -1.52 14.79
N ILE A 7 24.26 -2.38 15.01
CA ILE A 7 23.03 -2.05 15.73
C ILE A 7 23.30 -1.60 17.18
N ARG A 8 24.43 -2.03 17.77
CA ARG A 8 24.80 -1.66 19.16
C ARG A 8 25.13 -0.19 19.32
N LYS A 9 25.49 0.50 18.22
CA LYS A 9 25.76 1.94 18.20
C LYS A 9 24.48 2.78 18.10
N LEU A 10 23.34 2.17 17.77
CA LEU A 10 22.05 2.85 17.64
C LEU A 10 21.35 2.90 19.01
N LYS A 11 21.50 4.03 19.71
CA LYS A 11 20.92 4.23 21.05
C LYS A 11 19.40 4.02 21.12
N ASN A 12 18.70 4.38 20.05
CA ASN A 12 17.23 4.33 20.00
C ASN A 12 16.68 3.11 19.24
N TYR A 13 17.49 2.09 18.99
CA TYR A 13 17.04 0.92 18.24
C TYR A 13 15.89 0.19 18.96
N ALA A 14 15.89 0.18 20.30
CA ALA A 14 14.83 -0.42 21.10
C ALA A 14 13.47 0.31 20.98
N ALA A 15 13.44 1.56 20.50
CA ALA A 15 12.21 2.33 20.32
C ALA A 15 11.49 2.04 18.99
N LEU A 16 12.10 1.23 18.11
CA LEU A 16 11.52 0.86 16.84
C LEU A 16 10.38 -0.13 17.03
N ASP A 17 9.31 0.05 16.26
CA ASP A 17 8.18 -0.87 16.25
C ASP A 17 8.60 -2.21 15.61
N LYS A 18 8.37 -3.31 16.34
CA LYS A 18 8.71 -4.69 15.93
C LYS A 18 8.07 -5.09 14.60
N ARG A 19 6.96 -4.46 14.20
CA ARG A 19 6.30 -4.69 12.92
C ARG A 19 7.15 -4.29 11.71
N PHE A 20 8.13 -3.42 11.88
CA PHE A 20 9.06 -2.99 10.82
C PHE A 20 10.44 -3.64 10.93
N LEU A 21 10.61 -4.60 11.83
CA LEU A 21 11.83 -5.38 12.01
C LEU A 21 11.62 -6.80 11.48
N GLY A 22 12.68 -7.47 11.06
CA GLY A 22 12.64 -8.85 10.59
C GLY A 22 11.82 -9.07 9.32
N LEU A 23 11.72 -8.06 8.46
CA LEU A 23 10.97 -8.16 7.21
C LEU A 23 11.70 -9.05 6.20
N GLN A 24 10.96 -9.61 5.23
CA GLN A 24 11.48 -10.59 4.26
C GLN A 24 12.73 -10.10 3.50
N PHE A 25 12.87 -8.79 3.30
CA PHE A 25 14.02 -8.20 2.61
C PHE A 25 15.28 -8.08 3.50
N ASP A 26 15.14 -8.04 4.82
CA ASP A 26 16.25 -7.99 5.78
C ASP A 26 15.84 -8.66 7.11
N PRO A 27 15.78 -10.00 7.17
CA PRO A 27 15.26 -10.73 8.33
C PRO A 27 16.05 -10.53 9.62
N LYS A 28 17.31 -10.08 9.51
CA LYS A 28 18.21 -9.84 10.65
C LYS A 28 18.45 -8.35 10.92
N ASN A 29 17.83 -7.44 10.16
CA ASN A 29 18.07 -6.00 10.23
C ASN A 29 19.56 -5.61 10.18
N GLU A 30 20.35 -6.34 9.38
CA GLU A 30 21.80 -6.13 9.30
C GLU A 30 22.17 -4.97 8.36
N TYR A 31 21.25 -4.54 7.50
CA TYR A 31 21.52 -3.58 6.43
C TYR A 31 20.51 -2.42 6.36
N SER A 32 19.39 -2.52 7.07
CA SER A 32 18.31 -1.54 6.99
C SER A 32 17.81 -1.09 8.35
N VAL A 33 17.48 0.20 8.45
CA VAL A 33 16.83 0.82 9.62
C VAL A 33 15.57 1.53 9.13
N PRO A 34 14.39 1.24 9.68
CA PRO A 34 13.15 1.86 9.26
C PRO A 34 13.15 3.35 9.61
N TYR A 35 12.89 4.20 8.60
CA TYR A 35 12.71 5.64 8.78
C TYR A 35 11.24 6.03 8.69
N MET A 36 10.60 5.69 7.56
CA MET A 36 9.17 5.89 7.31
C MET A 36 8.61 4.69 6.55
N TRP A 37 7.32 4.43 6.72
CA TRP A 37 6.57 3.44 5.96
C TRP A 37 5.24 4.04 5.53
N GLY A 38 4.62 3.46 4.51
CA GLY A 38 3.33 3.91 4.02
C GLY A 38 2.72 2.90 3.08
N THR A 39 1.41 3.06 2.84
CA THR A 39 0.67 2.32 1.85
C THR A 39 0.49 3.17 0.60
N PHE A 40 0.60 2.56 -0.56
CA PHE A 40 0.16 3.22 -1.79
C PHE A 40 -1.36 3.20 -1.86
N GLY A 41 -1.97 4.36 -2.10
CA GLY A 41 -3.42 4.52 -2.19
C GLY A 41 -3.79 5.45 -3.34
N ILE A 42 -5.05 5.36 -3.79
CA ILE A 42 -5.58 6.21 -4.85
C ILE A 42 -6.31 7.38 -4.21
N LEU A 43 -5.85 8.60 -4.50
CA LEU A 43 -6.48 9.83 -4.02
C LEU A 43 -7.37 10.41 -5.13
N TYR A 44 -8.63 10.71 -4.83
CA TYR A 44 -9.57 11.28 -5.78
C TYR A 44 -10.36 12.44 -5.18
N ASN A 45 -10.91 13.30 -6.04
CA ASN A 45 -11.70 14.46 -5.62
C ASN A 45 -13.16 14.04 -5.38
N THR A 46 -13.59 14.10 -4.11
CA THR A 46 -14.95 13.74 -3.68
C THR A 46 -16.05 14.63 -4.24
N LYS A 47 -15.73 15.84 -4.72
CA LYS A 47 -16.70 16.72 -5.41
C LYS A 47 -16.96 16.30 -6.86
N LYS A 48 -16.05 15.53 -7.46
CA LYS A 48 -16.14 15.07 -8.86
C LYS A 48 -16.58 13.61 -8.97
N VAL A 49 -16.42 12.83 -7.91
CA VAL A 49 -16.78 11.41 -7.87
C VAL A 49 -17.81 11.23 -6.78
N THR A 50 -19.07 11.06 -7.19
CA THR A 50 -20.24 10.88 -6.31
C THR A 50 -20.68 9.42 -6.22
N ASP A 51 -20.19 8.57 -7.12
CA ASP A 51 -20.48 7.14 -7.06
C ASP A 51 -19.77 6.53 -5.85
N PRO A 52 -20.44 5.61 -5.11
CA PRO A 52 -19.81 4.92 -4.01
C PRO A 52 -18.57 4.18 -4.52
N VAL A 53 -17.41 4.46 -3.91
CA VAL A 53 -16.17 3.73 -4.19
C VAL A 53 -16.23 2.41 -3.43
N ASP A 54 -17.09 1.53 -3.91
CA ASP A 54 -16.98 0.10 -3.63
C ASP A 54 -15.90 -0.42 -4.56
N THR A 55 -14.65 -0.37 -4.12
CA THR A 55 -13.59 -1.15 -4.76
C THR A 55 -13.74 -2.59 -4.28
N PRO A 56 -14.33 -3.53 -5.05
CA PRO A 56 -13.84 -4.88 -4.96
C PRO A 56 -12.39 -4.82 -5.46
N LEU A 57 -11.49 -5.44 -4.72
CA LEU A 57 -10.20 -5.86 -5.27
C LEU A 57 -10.41 -6.43 -6.69
N PRO A 58 -9.45 -6.30 -7.62
CA PRO A 58 -9.65 -6.65 -9.01
C PRO A 58 -9.75 -8.18 -9.15
N THR A 59 -10.91 -8.76 -8.83
CA THR A 59 -11.39 -9.89 -9.61
C THR A 59 -11.89 -9.29 -10.91
N VAL A 60 -10.97 -9.23 -11.87
CA VAL A 60 -11.18 -8.94 -13.28
C VAL A 60 -12.58 -9.40 -13.72
N ARG A 61 -13.51 -8.46 -13.83
CA ARG A 61 -14.62 -8.58 -14.78
C ARG A 61 -14.69 -7.31 -15.60
N SER A 62 -13.88 -7.36 -16.65
CA SER A 62 -14.12 -6.69 -17.91
C SER A 62 -15.62 -6.69 -18.21
N SER A 63 -16.26 -5.55 -18.04
CA SER A 63 -17.45 -5.20 -18.80
C SER A 63 -17.49 -3.68 -18.91
N ASN A 64 -16.88 -3.20 -19.99
CA ASN A 64 -17.07 -1.88 -20.57
C ASN A 64 -18.53 -1.42 -20.44
N CYS A 65 -18.81 -0.52 -19.51
CA CYS A 65 -19.95 0.40 -19.60
C CYS A 65 -19.39 1.79 -19.33
N TYR A 66 -19.01 2.50 -20.39
CA TYR A 66 -18.82 3.95 -20.36
C TYR A 66 -20.09 4.59 -20.96
N PRO A 67 -20.66 5.65 -20.36
CA PRO A 67 -21.86 6.30 -20.89
C PRO A 67 -21.63 6.89 -22.29
N PRO A 68 -22.68 6.99 -23.14
CA PRO A 68 -24.07 7.25 -22.71
C PRO A 68 -25.10 6.12 -22.96
N LYS A 69 -24.72 4.86 -23.22
CA LYS A 69 -25.73 3.81 -23.52
C LYS A 69 -25.47 2.47 -22.83
N CYS A 70 -25.77 2.37 -21.54
CA CYS A 70 -26.15 1.09 -20.94
C CYS A 70 -27.67 1.15 -20.63
N ARG A 71 -28.48 0.90 -21.66
CA ARG A 71 -29.95 0.82 -21.56
C ARG A 71 -30.29 -0.54 -20.93
N LYS A 72 -30.69 -0.54 -19.65
CA LYS A 72 -31.21 -1.75 -18.97
C LYS A 72 -32.56 -2.11 -19.58
N THR A 73 -32.61 -3.07 -20.50
CA THR A 73 -33.84 -3.83 -20.76
C THR A 73 -34.01 -4.82 -19.62
N ARG A 74 -35.00 -4.56 -18.76
CA ARG A 74 -35.53 -5.51 -17.79
C ARG A 74 -36.32 -6.57 -18.58
N LEU A 75 -35.84 -7.81 -18.57
CA LEU A 75 -36.66 -9.01 -18.72
C LEU A 75 -36.61 -9.75 -17.38
#